data_AF-A0A7C3X593-F1
#
_entry.id   AF-A0A7C3X593-F1
#
_cell.length_a   1.000
_cell.length_b   1.000
_cell.length_c   1.000
_cell.angle_alpha   90.00
_cell.angle_beta   90.00
_cell.angle_gamma   90.00
#
_symmetry.space_group_name_H-M   'P 1'
#
loop_
_entity.id
_entity.type
_entity.pdbx_description
1 polymer ?
#
loop_
_entity_poly.entity_id
_entity_poly.type
_entity_poly.pdbx_seq_one_letter_code
_entity_poly.pdbx_strand_id
1 'polypeptide(L)'
;MAPNQLLPYGLEDAFGFSTIPPARTDRFLGLLQVEPEEGALALAGVKVTFSNLARVKGTAYDLGSPFVLDQWMEGRNYAVDPTVKGRELRLLLDGPVLEPECLGTICLGLQARSGGQLQDLPLLALEKNTGEEEYFLSLMYDQGPVSFQRVKFRSPGFGDGREVLEIRIPLRLRRTDRLSVLALCSAGLRGSRLAAATLVDEDGRSVPLSPRTPIYSDGRYAAYRVQDPAPMAFTAWDVRWVEDWRAAVDLAFREGYREGEVILSRSEVDPVTRRLIGDIADPEKITRVEVLEKSGDGLLLRTSGTGDSILVLNQDYLPGWKAFLDGVESPLFSAYGFLTALYLPAGDHQVSLRYRPPGLMAGGVISLLSLIAFLGLLVSSLRRERAWAGKRAGGEAHLPPPDTGGISAFFPCYNDSATIGEVVEKALRVLRELTDDYEVVIVDDGSSDTSGAVIDSVAAAHPEVRVVRHDRNRGYGAALRSGIKTSSKKWIFYTDSDGQYDVEELPKLHALTGIADVINGYKVSRSDPWYRVALGSIYNRVVRIFFRVPIRDVDCDFRLMRGDLARGLDLRSEGGSICVELVKGLEAAGAVFAEVPVRHLPRREGKSQFFRLGNLLAMVRGDVSLWIRLWRKGEI
;
A
#
# COMPACT_ATOMS: atom_id res chain seq x y z
N MET A 1 -1.38 -23.95 -10.25
CA MET A 1 -1.85 -22.56 -10.05
C MET A 1 -0.85 -21.83 -9.18
N ALA A 2 -0.03 -20.97 -9.78
CA ALA A 2 0.75 -19.99 -9.03
C ALA A 2 -0.01 -18.64 -9.14
N PRO A 3 -0.56 -18.11 -8.04
CA PRO A 3 -1.05 -16.75 -8.01
C PRO A 3 0.17 -15.81 -7.90
N ASN A 4 0.12 -14.65 -8.56
CA ASN A 4 1.11 -13.56 -8.48
C ASN A 4 2.36 -13.66 -9.36
N GLN A 5 2.20 -13.75 -10.69
CA GLN A 5 3.11 -13.00 -11.55
C GLN A 5 2.49 -11.62 -11.77
N LEU A 6 2.92 -10.67 -10.94
CA LEU A 6 2.66 -9.25 -11.11
C LEU A 6 2.96 -8.87 -12.57
N LEU A 7 1.91 -8.47 -13.28
CA LEU A 7 2.04 -7.64 -14.47
C LEU A 7 3.03 -6.51 -14.17
N PRO A 8 3.96 -6.15 -15.07
CA PRO A 8 4.95 -5.12 -14.80
C PRO A 8 4.28 -3.85 -14.23
N TYR A 9 4.88 -3.31 -13.16
CA TYR A 9 4.46 -2.06 -12.50
C TYR A 9 4.14 -1.01 -13.57
N GLY A 10 2.90 -0.52 -13.62
CA GLY A 10 2.41 0.43 -14.63
C GLY A 10 1.42 -0.14 -15.64
N LEU A 11 1.06 -1.43 -15.57
CA LEU A 11 0.01 -1.99 -16.44
C LEU A 11 -1.39 -1.40 -16.17
N GLU A 12 -1.65 -0.97 -14.92
CA GLU A 12 -2.87 -0.28 -14.49
C GLU A 12 -3.14 1.01 -15.30
N ASP A 13 -2.08 1.66 -15.79
CA ASP A 13 -2.14 2.88 -16.59
C ASP A 13 -2.18 2.61 -18.11
N ALA A 14 -1.76 1.41 -18.56
CA ALA A 14 -1.58 1.08 -19.98
C ALA A 14 -2.80 0.39 -20.61
N PHE A 15 -3.42 -0.51 -19.87
CA PHE A 15 -4.82 -0.85 -20.09
C PHE A 15 -5.59 0.18 -19.28
N GLY A 16 -6.69 0.74 -19.78
CA GLY A 16 -7.55 1.60 -18.97
C GLY A 16 -8.25 0.80 -17.87
N PHE A 17 -7.51 0.19 -16.93
CA PHE A 17 -8.06 -0.53 -15.78
C PHE A 17 -8.88 0.39 -14.88
N SER A 18 -8.70 1.71 -15.04
CA SER A 18 -9.68 2.74 -14.68
C SER A 18 -10.96 2.68 -15.53
N THR A 19 -11.42 1.52 -15.97
CA THR A 19 -12.78 1.29 -16.50
C THR A 19 -13.39 0.02 -15.91
N ILE A 20 -12.64 -0.71 -15.07
CA ILE A 20 -13.00 -2.03 -14.55
C ILE A 20 -13.10 -1.93 -13.03
N PRO A 21 -14.27 -2.20 -12.45
CA PRO A 21 -14.42 -2.18 -11.01
C PRO A 21 -13.42 -3.12 -10.32
N PRO A 22 -12.79 -2.72 -9.19
CA PRO A 22 -11.78 -3.54 -8.50
C PRO A 22 -12.23 -4.97 -8.19
N ALA A 23 -13.52 -5.18 -7.91
CA ALA A 23 -14.10 -6.50 -7.65
C ALA A 23 -14.24 -7.40 -8.90
N ARG A 24 -14.05 -6.85 -10.10
CA ARG A 24 -14.17 -7.53 -11.40
C ARG A 24 -12.79 -7.74 -12.08
N THR A 25 -11.74 -7.09 -11.57
CA THR A 25 -10.38 -7.09 -12.13
C THR A 25 -9.79 -8.49 -12.29
N ASP A 26 -9.93 -9.37 -11.30
CA ASP A 26 -9.36 -10.73 -11.37
C ASP A 26 -9.89 -11.56 -12.54
N ARG A 27 -11.20 -11.43 -12.86
CA ARG A 27 -11.80 -12.14 -13.99
C ARG A 27 -11.31 -11.56 -15.32
N PHE A 28 -11.20 -10.25 -15.42
CA PHE A 28 -10.67 -9.56 -16.59
C PHE A 28 -9.22 -9.97 -16.88
N LEU A 29 -8.38 -10.01 -15.84
CA LEU A 29 -7.00 -10.46 -15.94
C LEU A 29 -6.90 -11.93 -16.37
N GLY A 30 -7.84 -12.78 -15.96
CA GLY A 30 -7.94 -14.16 -16.44
C GLY A 30 -8.31 -14.27 -17.92
N LEU A 31 -9.18 -13.38 -18.42
CA LEU A 31 -9.60 -13.39 -19.83
C LEU A 31 -8.53 -12.84 -20.78
N LEU A 32 -7.69 -11.90 -20.34
CA LEU A 32 -6.53 -11.44 -21.13
C LEU A 32 -5.49 -12.54 -21.43
N GLN A 33 -5.55 -13.68 -20.73
CA GLN A 33 -4.69 -14.84 -20.99
C GLN A 33 -5.18 -15.69 -22.17
N VAL A 34 -6.40 -15.44 -22.65
CA VAL A 34 -7.03 -16.09 -23.80
C VAL A 34 -7.24 -14.99 -24.83
N GLU A 35 -6.49 -15.00 -25.94
CA GLU A 35 -6.48 -13.93 -26.95
C GLU A 35 -7.90 -13.34 -27.18
N PRO A 36 -8.18 -12.13 -26.68
CA PRO A 36 -9.51 -11.56 -26.77
C PRO A 36 -9.76 -11.02 -28.18
N GLU A 37 -11.03 -10.99 -28.58
CA GLU A 37 -11.42 -10.33 -29.84
C GLU A 37 -10.95 -8.87 -29.86
N GLU A 38 -10.54 -8.38 -31.04
CA GLU A 38 -9.99 -7.02 -31.18
C GLU A 38 -10.98 -5.94 -30.71
N GLY A 39 -12.27 -6.16 -30.96
CA GLY A 39 -13.34 -5.29 -30.48
C GLY A 39 -13.48 -5.26 -28.95
N ALA A 40 -13.03 -6.29 -28.22
CA ALA A 40 -13.10 -6.31 -26.76
C ALA A 40 -12.05 -5.38 -26.12
N LEU A 41 -10.86 -5.33 -26.72
CA LEU A 41 -9.79 -4.41 -26.32
C LEU A 41 -10.20 -2.96 -26.60
N ALA A 42 -10.92 -2.72 -27.70
CA ALA A 42 -11.48 -1.41 -28.02
C ALA A 42 -12.48 -0.91 -26.94
N LEU A 43 -13.32 -1.79 -26.38
CA LEU A 43 -14.29 -1.45 -25.30
C LEU A 43 -13.63 -1.03 -24.00
N ALA A 44 -12.52 -1.66 -23.62
CA ALA A 44 -11.81 -1.37 -22.39
C ALA A 44 -10.98 -0.07 -22.46
N GLY A 45 -11.15 0.73 -23.53
CA GLY A 45 -10.38 1.95 -23.77
C GLY A 45 -8.88 1.68 -23.95
N VAL A 46 -8.51 0.42 -24.20
CA VAL A 46 -7.13 -0.04 -24.28
C VAL A 46 -6.57 0.41 -25.61
N LYS A 47 -5.76 1.47 -25.59
CA LYS A 47 -5.05 1.95 -26.78
C LYS A 47 -3.87 1.05 -27.15
N VAL A 48 -3.47 0.15 -26.25
CA VAL A 48 -2.25 -0.66 -26.34
C VAL A 48 -2.47 -2.09 -25.82
N THR A 49 -2.36 -3.11 -26.68
CA THR A 49 -2.36 -4.52 -26.25
C THR A 49 -0.94 -5.07 -26.07
N PHE A 50 -0.77 -6.11 -25.27
CA PHE A 50 0.53 -6.67 -24.93
C PHE A 50 0.66 -8.12 -25.38
N SER A 51 1.83 -8.48 -25.91
CA SER A 51 2.21 -9.86 -26.15
C SER A 51 3.37 -10.29 -25.25
N ASN A 52 3.45 -11.60 -24.98
CA ASN A 52 4.60 -12.20 -24.33
C ASN A 52 5.64 -12.61 -25.37
N LEU A 53 6.87 -12.15 -25.16
CA LEU A 53 8.02 -12.65 -25.89
C LEU A 53 8.57 -13.89 -25.18
N ALA A 54 8.44 -15.05 -25.81
CA ALA A 54 8.95 -16.31 -25.29
C ALA A 54 10.24 -16.71 -25.99
N ARG A 55 11.10 -17.46 -25.30
CA ARG A 55 12.28 -18.09 -25.91
C ARG A 55 12.12 -19.59 -25.95
N VAL A 56 12.18 -20.15 -27.15
CA VAL A 56 12.17 -21.59 -27.40
C VAL A 56 13.57 -21.98 -27.87
N LYS A 57 14.30 -22.74 -27.05
CA LYS A 57 15.71 -23.12 -27.29
C LYS A 57 16.61 -21.93 -27.72
N GLY A 58 16.45 -20.78 -27.07
CA GLY A 58 17.22 -19.55 -27.34
C GLY A 58 16.63 -18.62 -28.41
N THR A 59 15.72 -19.11 -29.25
CA THR A 59 15.04 -18.34 -30.31
C THR A 59 13.83 -17.61 -29.76
N ALA A 60 13.74 -16.29 -29.98
CA ALA A 60 12.63 -15.48 -29.50
C ALA A 60 11.40 -15.60 -30.41
N TYR A 61 10.21 -15.64 -29.80
CA TYR A 61 8.90 -15.71 -30.44
C TYR A 61 7.97 -14.70 -29.79
N ASP A 62 7.07 -14.13 -30.59
CA ASP A 62 5.93 -13.38 -30.10
C ASP A 62 4.72 -14.31 -30.13
N LEU A 63 4.18 -14.63 -28.96
CA LEU A 63 3.06 -15.56 -28.81
C LEU A 63 1.69 -14.86 -28.73
N GLY A 64 1.63 -13.53 -28.83
CA GLY A 64 0.44 -12.74 -28.51
C GLY A 64 -0.59 -12.59 -29.62
N SER A 65 -0.36 -13.19 -30.79
CA SER A 65 -1.37 -13.23 -31.85
C SER A 65 -1.37 -14.58 -32.56
N PRO A 66 -1.93 -15.65 -31.95
CA PRO A 66 -2.09 -16.94 -32.60
C PRO A 66 -3.18 -16.93 -33.68
N PHE A 67 -3.01 -17.73 -34.74
CA PHE A 67 -3.97 -17.88 -35.84
C PHE A 67 -4.64 -19.23 -35.76
N VAL A 68 -5.95 -19.26 -35.48
CA VAL A 68 -6.73 -20.49 -35.40
C VAL A 68 -7.03 -21.02 -36.79
N LEU A 69 -6.82 -22.33 -36.99
CA LEU A 69 -7.03 -23.02 -38.25
C LEU A 69 -8.43 -23.66 -38.24
N ASP A 70 -9.46 -22.90 -38.64
CA ASP A 70 -10.86 -23.38 -38.55
C ASP A 70 -11.54 -23.67 -39.91
N GLN A 71 -11.30 -22.94 -41.01
CA GLN A 71 -11.95 -23.18 -42.34
C GLN A 71 -11.10 -22.81 -43.58
N TRP A 72 -11.63 -23.07 -44.80
CA TRP A 72 -10.92 -22.99 -46.10
C TRP A 72 -10.42 -21.58 -46.46
N MET A 73 -9.09 -21.47 -46.68
CA MET A 73 -8.33 -20.31 -47.18
C MET A 73 -8.51 -18.99 -46.41
N GLU A 74 -8.05 -18.97 -45.16
CA GLU A 74 -7.72 -17.72 -44.47
C GLU A 74 -6.21 -17.52 -44.38
N GLY A 75 -5.79 -16.27 -44.49
CA GLY A 75 -4.40 -15.86 -44.54
C GLY A 75 -4.05 -14.86 -43.46
N ARG A 76 -2.91 -15.06 -42.79
CA ARG A 76 -2.36 -14.07 -41.86
C ARG A 76 -1.17 -13.37 -42.47
N ASN A 77 -1.24 -12.04 -42.50
CA ASN A 77 -0.13 -11.19 -42.92
C ASN A 77 0.75 -10.87 -41.72
N TYR A 78 2.04 -11.10 -41.86
CA TYR A 78 3.06 -10.73 -40.88
C TYR A 78 3.88 -9.56 -41.40
N ALA A 79 4.07 -8.54 -40.56
CA ALA A 79 5.00 -7.47 -40.85
C ALA A 79 6.43 -8.00 -40.65
N VAL A 80 7.26 -7.91 -41.68
CA VAL A 80 8.70 -8.20 -41.57
C VAL A 80 9.42 -6.89 -41.31
N ASP A 81 10.34 -6.89 -40.35
CA ASP A 81 11.20 -5.73 -40.10
C ASP A 81 12.04 -5.43 -41.36
N PRO A 82 11.93 -4.21 -41.93
CA PRO A 82 12.58 -3.89 -43.17
C PRO A 82 14.12 -3.81 -43.07
N THR A 83 14.70 -3.94 -41.88
CA THR A 83 16.15 -3.91 -41.67
C THR A 83 16.79 -5.31 -41.75
N VAL A 84 15.98 -6.38 -41.72
CA VAL A 84 16.43 -7.76 -41.51
C VAL A 84 16.46 -8.55 -42.83
N LYS A 85 17.53 -9.33 -43.05
CA LYS A 85 17.60 -10.33 -44.12
C LYS A 85 17.45 -11.72 -43.51
N GLY A 86 16.32 -12.37 -43.75
CA GLY A 86 16.04 -13.70 -43.18
C GLY A 86 16.61 -14.83 -44.03
N ARG A 87 17.12 -15.88 -43.38
CA ARG A 87 17.55 -17.14 -44.02
C ARG A 87 16.69 -18.36 -43.63
N GLU A 88 15.92 -18.25 -42.55
CA GLU A 88 15.08 -19.33 -42.03
C GLU A 88 13.84 -18.71 -41.37
N LEU A 89 12.66 -19.23 -41.72
CA LEU A 89 11.40 -18.94 -41.05
C LEU A 89 11.07 -20.07 -40.09
N ARG A 90 10.69 -19.72 -38.86
CA ARG A 90 10.22 -20.68 -37.86
C ARG A 90 8.77 -20.41 -37.51
N LEU A 91 7.96 -21.46 -37.54
CA LEU A 91 6.55 -21.43 -37.19
C LEU A 91 6.31 -22.33 -35.97
N LEU A 92 5.49 -21.90 -35.03
CA LEU A 92 5.05 -22.72 -33.90
C LEU A 92 3.58 -23.09 -34.08
N LEU A 93 3.28 -24.38 -34.10
CA LEU A 93 1.91 -24.88 -34.11
C LEU A 93 1.56 -25.54 -32.77
N ASP A 94 0.33 -25.37 -32.31
CA ASP A 94 -0.22 -26.08 -31.15
C ASP A 94 -1.68 -26.48 -31.31
N GLY A 95 -2.22 -27.16 -30.29
CA GLY A 95 -3.58 -27.70 -30.31
C GLY A 95 -3.66 -29.12 -30.88
N PRO A 96 -4.76 -29.48 -31.56
CA PRO A 96 -5.03 -30.84 -32.07
C PRO A 96 -3.89 -31.47 -32.88
N VAL A 97 -3.07 -30.68 -33.59
CA VAL A 97 -1.88 -31.18 -34.29
C VAL A 97 -0.90 -31.97 -33.40
N LEU A 98 -0.89 -31.72 -32.09
CA LEU A 98 -0.06 -32.41 -31.09
C LEU A 98 -0.73 -33.68 -30.53
N GLU A 99 -2.06 -33.79 -30.62
CA GLU A 99 -2.84 -34.86 -29.98
C GLU A 99 -2.74 -36.16 -30.78
N PRO A 100 -2.25 -37.28 -30.21
CA PRO A 100 -1.99 -38.51 -30.96
C PRO A 100 -3.17 -39.01 -31.82
N GLU A 101 -4.40 -38.77 -31.36
CA GLU A 101 -5.62 -39.29 -31.98
C GLU A 101 -6.15 -38.44 -33.15
N CYS A 102 -5.64 -37.22 -33.31
CA CYS A 102 -6.03 -36.34 -34.41
C CYS A 102 -5.21 -36.65 -35.67
N LEU A 103 -5.89 -37.10 -36.73
CA LEU A 103 -5.30 -37.43 -38.04
C LEU A 103 -5.74 -36.41 -39.10
N GLY A 104 -4.89 -36.21 -40.11
CA GLY A 104 -5.21 -35.38 -41.27
C GLY A 104 -4.04 -34.53 -41.76
N THR A 105 -4.35 -33.52 -42.57
CA THR A 105 -3.37 -32.68 -43.26
C THR A 105 -3.53 -31.21 -42.89
N ILE A 106 -2.41 -30.52 -42.64
CA ILE A 106 -2.30 -29.05 -42.62
C ILE A 106 -1.43 -28.64 -43.81
N CYS A 107 -1.98 -27.87 -44.73
CA CYS A 107 -1.25 -27.23 -45.81
C CYS A 107 -0.97 -25.77 -45.45
N LEU A 108 0.31 -25.39 -45.35
CA LEU A 108 0.72 -23.99 -45.20
C LEU A 108 1.25 -23.47 -46.53
N GLY A 109 0.56 -22.50 -47.11
CA GLY A 109 1.03 -21.72 -48.24
C GLY A 109 1.77 -20.49 -47.75
N LEU A 110 3.01 -20.30 -48.18
CA LEU A 110 3.75 -19.08 -47.87
C LEU A 110 3.74 -18.16 -49.09
N GLN A 111 3.53 -16.88 -48.89
CA GLN A 111 3.66 -15.88 -49.95
C GLN A 111 4.51 -14.71 -49.46
N ALA A 112 5.53 -14.35 -50.21
CA ALA A 112 6.31 -13.15 -49.98
C ALA A 112 6.00 -12.12 -51.06
N ARG A 113 5.65 -10.89 -50.67
CA ARG A 113 5.49 -9.78 -51.62
C ARG A 113 6.72 -8.87 -51.56
N SER A 114 7.56 -8.91 -52.59
CA SER A 114 8.78 -8.11 -52.72
C SER A 114 8.63 -7.07 -53.84
N GLY A 115 8.73 -5.77 -53.53
CA GLY A 115 8.67 -4.71 -54.54
C GLY A 115 7.40 -4.70 -55.40
N GLY A 116 6.28 -5.23 -54.90
CA GLY A 116 5.00 -5.33 -55.62
C GLY A 116 4.79 -6.63 -56.40
N GLN A 117 5.82 -7.47 -56.58
CA GLN A 117 5.66 -8.82 -57.14
C GLN A 117 5.40 -9.85 -56.03
N LEU A 118 4.45 -10.75 -56.30
CA LEU A 118 4.15 -11.89 -55.44
C LEU A 118 5.12 -13.02 -55.78
N GLN A 119 5.79 -13.56 -54.76
CA GLN A 119 6.58 -14.78 -54.85
C GLN A 119 5.87 -15.85 -54.04
N ASP A 120 5.41 -16.90 -54.73
CA ASP A 120 4.89 -18.09 -54.06
C ASP A 120 6.08 -18.85 -53.45
N LEU A 121 6.01 -19.02 -52.14
CA LEU A 121 6.96 -19.76 -51.32
C LEU A 121 6.38 -21.18 -51.08
N PRO A 122 7.19 -22.15 -50.60
CA PRO A 122 6.79 -23.56 -50.59
C PRO A 122 5.45 -23.83 -49.92
N LEU A 123 4.67 -24.72 -50.55
CA LEU A 123 3.51 -25.35 -49.95
C LEU A 123 4.00 -26.47 -49.04
N LEU A 124 3.70 -26.35 -47.74
CA LEU A 124 4.05 -27.32 -46.72
C LEU A 124 2.82 -28.18 -46.40
N ALA A 125 2.78 -29.44 -46.83
CA ALA A 125 1.73 -30.38 -46.42
C ALA A 125 2.25 -31.24 -45.26
N LEU A 126 1.76 -30.95 -44.06
CA LEU A 126 1.98 -31.76 -42.86
C LEU A 126 0.88 -32.81 -42.77
N GLU A 127 1.21 -34.05 -43.08
CA GLU A 127 0.31 -35.20 -42.96
C GLU A 127 0.58 -35.96 -41.66
N LYS A 128 -0.50 -36.28 -40.96
CA LYS A 128 -0.48 -37.14 -39.78
C LYS A 128 -1.37 -38.33 -40.04
N ASN A 129 -0.71 -39.45 -40.38
CA ASN A 129 -1.35 -40.62 -41.00
C ASN A 129 -1.38 -41.85 -40.07
N THR A 130 -0.67 -41.84 -38.94
CA THR A 130 -0.66 -42.92 -37.94
C THR A 130 -0.81 -42.34 -36.52
N GLY A 131 -1.31 -43.14 -35.58
CA GLY A 131 -1.38 -42.77 -34.16
C GLY A 131 -0.03 -42.76 -33.44
N GLU A 132 1.06 -43.02 -34.17
CA GLU A 132 2.44 -42.88 -33.71
C GLU A 132 2.93 -41.45 -33.98
N GLU A 133 3.98 -41.00 -33.29
CA GLU A 133 4.50 -39.60 -33.38
C GLU A 133 5.17 -39.24 -34.72
N GLU A 134 4.82 -39.92 -35.81
CA GLU A 134 5.40 -39.72 -37.13
C GLU A 134 4.59 -38.69 -37.93
N TYR A 135 5.16 -37.50 -38.10
CA TYR A 135 4.66 -36.49 -39.02
C TYR A 135 5.31 -36.69 -40.39
N PHE A 136 4.49 -36.90 -41.42
CA PHE A 136 4.96 -36.97 -42.79
C PHE A 136 4.88 -35.60 -43.43
N LEU A 137 5.97 -35.17 -44.04
CA LEU A 137 6.02 -33.89 -44.73
C LEU A 137 6.19 -34.12 -46.22
N SER A 138 5.17 -33.79 -46.99
CA SER A 138 5.30 -33.69 -48.45
C SER A 138 5.71 -32.27 -48.81
N LEU A 139 6.98 -32.12 -49.19
CA LEU A 139 7.54 -30.86 -49.67
C LEU A 139 7.38 -30.76 -51.19
N MET A 140 6.77 -29.69 -51.66
CA MET A 140 6.94 -29.23 -53.04
C MET A 140 7.96 -28.08 -53.04
N TYR A 141 9.24 -28.39 -52.82
CA TYR A 141 10.30 -27.37 -52.68
C TYR A 141 11.70 -27.85 -53.08
N ASP A 142 12.50 -26.95 -53.68
CA ASP A 142 13.86 -27.25 -54.17
C ASP A 142 15.01 -26.57 -53.39
N GLN A 143 14.75 -25.67 -52.43
CA GLN A 143 15.81 -24.87 -51.77
C GLN A 143 16.29 -25.42 -50.41
N GLY A 144 16.06 -26.71 -50.12
CA GLY A 144 16.63 -27.40 -48.96
C GLY A 144 15.61 -28.06 -48.02
N PRO A 145 16.09 -28.85 -47.04
CA PRO A 145 15.23 -29.66 -46.18
C PRO A 145 14.51 -28.80 -45.12
N VAL A 146 13.19 -28.93 -45.03
CA VAL A 146 12.40 -28.44 -43.90
C VAL A 146 12.53 -29.42 -42.73
N SER A 147 12.65 -28.92 -41.51
CA SER A 147 12.70 -29.75 -40.30
C SER A 147 11.61 -29.38 -39.32
N PHE A 148 11.16 -30.33 -38.53
CA PHE A 148 10.20 -30.11 -37.46
C PHE A 148 10.67 -30.78 -36.16
N GLN A 149 10.30 -30.18 -35.03
CA GLN A 149 10.56 -30.78 -33.73
C GLN A 149 9.49 -30.37 -32.73
N ARG A 150 9.09 -31.31 -31.86
CA ARG A 150 8.33 -30.97 -30.67
C ARG A 150 9.24 -30.25 -29.68
N VAL A 151 8.79 -29.10 -29.19
CA VAL A 151 9.52 -28.34 -28.18
C VAL A 151 8.58 -27.97 -27.07
N LYS A 152 9.08 -28.06 -25.84
CA LYS A 152 8.41 -27.57 -24.65
C LYS A 152 9.02 -26.26 -24.25
N PHE A 153 8.19 -25.25 -24.00
CA PHE A 153 8.67 -23.96 -23.51
C PHE A 153 7.86 -23.49 -22.30
N ARG A 154 8.45 -22.55 -21.56
CA ARG A 154 7.79 -21.82 -20.47
C ARG A 154 7.57 -20.38 -20.92
N SER A 155 6.37 -19.85 -20.70
CA SER A 155 6.05 -18.45 -20.98
C SER A 155 5.18 -17.88 -19.87
N PRO A 156 5.43 -16.62 -19.43
CA PRO A 156 4.65 -15.97 -18.38
C PRO A 156 3.14 -16.00 -18.60
N GLY A 157 2.65 -15.85 -19.84
CA GLY A 157 1.21 -15.86 -20.15
C GLY A 157 0.61 -17.21 -20.54
N PHE A 158 1.41 -18.27 -20.68
CA PHE A 158 0.93 -19.60 -21.07
C PHE A 158 1.25 -20.70 -20.05
N GLY A 159 1.82 -20.33 -18.90
CA GLY A 159 2.16 -21.23 -17.81
C GLY A 159 3.44 -22.05 -18.04
N ASP A 160 3.67 -22.99 -17.13
CA ASP A 160 4.81 -23.91 -17.19
C ASP A 160 4.55 -25.05 -18.18
N GLY A 161 5.29 -25.09 -19.29
CA GLY A 161 5.49 -26.30 -20.07
C GLY A 161 4.45 -26.59 -21.15
N ARG A 162 4.11 -25.61 -21.99
CA ARG A 162 3.31 -25.86 -23.20
C ARG A 162 4.17 -26.54 -24.26
N GLU A 163 3.64 -27.60 -24.86
CA GLU A 163 4.26 -28.29 -26.00
C GLU A 163 3.78 -27.65 -27.30
N VAL A 164 4.71 -27.51 -28.24
CA VAL A 164 4.46 -26.96 -29.59
C VAL A 164 5.26 -27.73 -30.61
N LEU A 165 4.77 -27.74 -31.85
CA LEU A 165 5.48 -28.23 -33.01
C LEU A 165 6.19 -27.04 -33.67
N GLU A 166 7.52 -26.97 -33.56
CA GLU A 166 8.33 -25.98 -34.26
C GLU A 166 8.66 -26.51 -35.66
N ILE A 167 8.27 -25.76 -36.70
CA ILE A 167 8.59 -26.02 -38.10
C ILE A 167 9.63 -25.01 -38.55
N ARG A 168 10.74 -25.47 -39.15
CA ARG A 168 11.86 -24.66 -39.61
C ARG A 168 12.01 -24.75 -41.11
N ILE A 169 11.81 -23.62 -41.78
CA ILE A 169 11.73 -23.53 -43.24
C ILE A 169 12.89 -22.68 -43.75
N PRO A 170 13.87 -23.25 -44.47
CA PRO A 170 14.94 -22.49 -45.08
C PRO A 170 14.38 -21.63 -46.22
N LEU A 171 14.46 -20.31 -46.08
CA LEU A 171 13.97 -19.35 -47.07
C LEU A 171 14.70 -18.01 -46.96
N ARG A 172 14.88 -17.33 -48.10
CA ARG A 172 15.53 -16.01 -48.16
C ARG A 172 14.49 -14.92 -48.32
N LEU A 173 14.34 -14.04 -47.33
CA LEU A 173 13.50 -12.84 -47.41
C LEU A 173 14.36 -11.58 -47.48
N ARG A 174 13.96 -10.66 -48.36
CA ARG A 174 14.56 -9.33 -48.48
C ARG A 174 13.90 -8.36 -47.50
N ARG A 175 14.64 -7.28 -47.26
CA ARG A 175 14.33 -6.12 -46.41
C ARG A 175 13.02 -5.38 -46.72
N THR A 176 12.27 -5.72 -47.75
CA THR A 176 11.01 -5.01 -48.10
C THR A 176 9.84 -5.96 -48.23
N ASP A 177 10.04 -7.22 -47.86
CA ASP A 177 9.10 -8.28 -48.17
C ASP A 177 7.99 -8.31 -47.13
N ARG A 178 6.74 -8.45 -47.56
CA ARG A 178 5.63 -8.82 -46.66
C ARG A 178 5.42 -10.31 -46.73
N LEU A 179 5.44 -10.99 -45.59
CA LEU A 179 5.19 -12.41 -45.49
C LEU A 179 3.70 -12.64 -45.20
N SER A 180 3.06 -13.47 -46.00
CA SER A 180 1.69 -13.94 -45.78
C SER A 180 1.75 -15.45 -45.58
N VAL A 181 1.13 -15.93 -44.51
CA VAL A 181 0.97 -17.36 -44.24
C VAL A 181 -0.49 -17.70 -44.46
N LEU A 182 -0.75 -18.46 -45.51
CA LEU A 182 -2.04 -19.06 -45.83
C LEU A 182 -2.06 -20.44 -45.20
N ALA A 183 -3.18 -20.84 -44.59
CA ALA A 183 -3.31 -22.17 -44.05
C ALA A 183 -4.62 -22.83 -44.46
N LEU A 184 -4.53 -24.13 -44.72
CA LEU A 184 -5.65 -25.02 -45.01
C LEU A 184 -5.52 -26.24 -44.10
N CYS A 185 -6.59 -26.63 -43.43
CA CYS A 185 -6.59 -27.82 -42.58
C CYS A 185 -7.76 -28.76 -42.89
N SER A 186 -7.50 -30.06 -42.79
CA SER A 186 -8.53 -31.09 -42.82
C SER A 186 -9.36 -31.09 -41.53
N ALA A 187 -10.57 -31.66 -41.58
CA ALA A 187 -11.53 -31.63 -40.47
C ALA A 187 -10.97 -32.15 -39.13
N GLY A 188 -10.11 -33.18 -39.17
CA GLY A 188 -9.52 -33.79 -37.96
C GLY A 188 -8.48 -32.92 -37.24
N LEU A 189 -8.01 -31.83 -37.87
CA LEU A 189 -7.00 -30.92 -37.31
C LEU A 189 -7.54 -29.49 -37.09
N ARG A 190 -8.84 -29.26 -37.27
CA ARG A 190 -9.50 -27.97 -36.98
C ARG A 190 -9.30 -27.57 -35.52
N GLY A 191 -9.16 -26.28 -35.25
CA GLY A 191 -8.83 -25.75 -33.94
C GLY A 191 -7.33 -25.81 -33.60
N SER A 192 -6.48 -26.38 -34.47
CA SER A 192 -5.02 -26.18 -34.37
C SER A 192 -4.69 -24.70 -34.55
N ARG A 193 -3.60 -24.23 -33.95
CA ARG A 193 -3.23 -22.81 -34.00
C ARG A 193 -1.80 -22.63 -34.44
N LEU A 194 -1.57 -21.69 -35.37
CA LEU A 194 -0.26 -21.11 -35.61
C LEU A 194 0.01 -20.08 -34.51
N ALA A 195 0.68 -20.53 -33.45
CA ALA A 195 0.92 -19.81 -32.22
C ALA A 195 1.87 -18.62 -32.38
N ALA A 196 2.90 -18.75 -33.23
CA ALA A 196 3.87 -17.69 -33.49
C ALA A 196 4.66 -17.94 -34.78
N ALA A 197 5.24 -16.86 -35.31
CA ALA A 197 6.21 -16.90 -36.40
C ALA A 197 7.44 -16.06 -36.03
N THR A 198 8.62 -16.52 -36.43
CA THR A 198 9.90 -15.84 -36.20
C THR A 198 10.80 -15.99 -37.40
N LEU A 199 11.44 -14.89 -37.81
CA LEU A 199 12.49 -14.90 -38.82
C LEU A 199 13.86 -15.01 -38.17
N VAL A 200 14.73 -15.88 -38.68
CA VAL A 200 16.13 -15.99 -38.26
C VAL A 200 17.01 -15.41 -39.36
N ASP A 201 17.85 -14.44 -39.00
CA ASP A 201 18.76 -13.78 -39.94
C ASP A 201 20.06 -14.57 -40.18
N GLU A 202 20.91 -14.05 -41.07
CA GLU A 202 22.20 -14.65 -41.43
C GLU A 202 23.16 -14.79 -40.23
N ASP A 203 23.08 -13.85 -39.27
CA ASP A 203 23.87 -13.83 -38.04
C ASP A 203 23.27 -14.74 -36.93
N GLY A 204 22.14 -15.40 -37.21
CA GLY A 204 21.44 -16.26 -36.27
C GLY A 204 20.59 -15.53 -35.24
N ARG A 205 20.36 -14.23 -35.41
CA ARG A 205 19.44 -13.46 -34.55
C ARG A 205 18.00 -13.77 -34.94
N SER A 206 17.17 -13.95 -33.92
CA SER A 206 15.75 -14.20 -34.08
C SER A 206 14.94 -12.91 -33.98
N VAL A 207 14.11 -12.66 -34.98
CA VAL A 207 13.22 -11.51 -35.08
C VAL A 207 11.77 -12.04 -35.05
N PRO A 208 11.07 -11.90 -33.92
CA PRO A 208 9.67 -12.25 -33.83
C PRO A 208 8.85 -11.51 -34.88
N LEU A 209 8.00 -12.26 -35.60
CA LEU A 209 7.08 -11.69 -36.57
C LEU A 209 5.72 -11.51 -35.92
N SER A 210 5.17 -10.30 -36.03
CA SER A 210 3.85 -9.96 -35.51
C SER A 210 2.96 -9.45 -36.65
N PRO A 211 1.65 -9.74 -36.63
CA PRO A 211 0.71 -9.12 -37.57
C PRO A 211 0.59 -7.60 -37.37
N ARG A 212 1.02 -7.08 -36.22
CA ARG A 212 0.97 -5.66 -35.86
C ARG A 212 2.38 -5.10 -35.67
N THR A 213 2.56 -3.80 -35.94
CA THR A 213 3.82 -3.12 -35.63
C THR A 213 3.84 -2.74 -34.15
N PRO A 214 4.81 -3.20 -33.35
CA PRO A 214 4.90 -2.82 -31.95
C PRO A 214 5.26 -1.34 -31.81
N ILE A 215 4.60 -0.64 -30.89
CA ILE A 215 4.93 0.74 -30.50
C ILE A 215 5.94 0.79 -29.35
N TYR A 216 6.13 -0.33 -28.64
CA TYR A 216 7.12 -0.50 -27.58
C TYR A 216 7.47 -1.98 -27.39
N SER A 217 8.71 -2.29 -27.01
CA SER A 217 9.12 -3.62 -26.55
C SER A 217 10.37 -3.54 -25.68
N ASP A 218 10.45 -4.38 -24.63
CA ASP A 218 11.58 -4.47 -23.71
C ASP A 218 12.32 -5.83 -23.75
N GLY A 219 11.99 -6.66 -24.73
CA GLY A 219 12.54 -8.01 -24.88
C GLY A 219 11.90 -9.09 -24.01
N ARG A 220 10.92 -8.73 -23.15
CA ARG A 220 10.01 -9.66 -22.45
C ARG A 220 8.57 -9.48 -22.90
N TYR A 221 8.20 -8.24 -23.22
CA TYR A 221 6.88 -7.84 -23.67
C TYR A 221 6.99 -7.00 -24.95
N ALA A 222 5.95 -7.02 -25.77
CA ALA A 222 5.74 -6.07 -26.85
C ALA A 222 4.34 -5.46 -26.74
N ALA A 223 4.22 -4.17 -27.06
CA ALA A 223 3.02 -3.37 -26.94
C ALA A 223 2.57 -2.87 -28.31
N TYR A 224 1.28 -2.98 -28.62
CA TYR A 224 0.70 -2.75 -29.94
C TYR A 224 -0.47 -1.77 -29.88
N ARG A 225 -0.49 -0.77 -30.77
CA ARG A 225 -1.62 0.15 -30.88
C ARG A 225 -2.87 -0.56 -31.42
N VAL A 226 -4.02 -0.38 -30.77
CA VAL A 226 -5.33 -0.80 -31.31
C VAL A 226 -5.73 0.17 -32.43
N GLN A 227 -6.13 -0.34 -33.60
CA GLN A 227 -6.39 0.49 -34.78
C GLN A 227 -7.66 1.34 -34.62
N ASP A 228 -8.73 0.78 -34.04
CA ASP A 228 -10.04 1.43 -33.90
C ASP A 228 -10.58 1.34 -32.46
N PRO A 229 -10.17 2.24 -31.53
CA PRO A 229 -10.71 2.25 -30.17
C PRO A 229 -12.18 2.71 -30.14
N ALA A 230 -12.97 2.15 -29.22
CA ALA A 230 -14.35 2.57 -29.03
C ALA A 230 -14.41 4.06 -28.62
N PRO A 231 -15.38 4.85 -29.12
CA PRO A 231 -15.52 6.25 -28.75
C PRO A 231 -15.80 6.40 -27.26
N MET A 232 -15.49 7.57 -26.70
CA MET A 232 -15.69 7.84 -25.27
C MET A 232 -17.16 7.71 -24.84
N ALA A 233 -18.08 7.98 -25.77
CA ALA A 233 -19.50 7.77 -25.60
C ALA A 233 -20.10 7.37 -26.96
N PHE A 234 -21.03 6.42 -26.96
CA PHE A 234 -21.78 6.01 -28.14
C PHE A 234 -23.19 5.58 -27.75
N THR A 235 -24.06 5.48 -28.76
CA THR A 235 -25.42 4.98 -28.57
C THR A 235 -25.57 3.57 -29.13
N ALA A 236 -26.31 2.74 -28.41
CA ALA A 236 -26.68 1.40 -28.83
C ALA A 236 -28.20 1.24 -28.79
N TRP A 237 -28.72 0.32 -29.60
CA TRP A 237 -30.15 0.04 -29.75
C TRP A 237 -30.44 -1.46 -29.84
N ASP A 238 -29.50 -2.27 -30.33
CA ASP A 238 -29.60 -3.72 -30.32
C ASP A 238 -29.01 -4.29 -29.02
N VAL A 239 -29.84 -4.97 -28.24
CA VAL A 239 -29.50 -5.39 -26.87
C VAL A 239 -29.42 -6.90 -26.75
N ARG A 240 -28.22 -7.39 -26.45
CA ARG A 240 -27.98 -8.78 -26.06
C ARG A 240 -28.11 -8.93 -24.55
N TRP A 241 -29.15 -9.62 -24.12
CA TRP A 241 -29.39 -9.89 -22.70
C TRP A 241 -28.64 -11.13 -22.23
N VAL A 242 -27.94 -10.99 -21.10
CA VAL A 242 -27.30 -12.10 -20.37
C VAL A 242 -27.78 -12.14 -18.92
N GLU A 243 -27.55 -13.26 -18.22
CA GLU A 243 -28.03 -13.47 -16.85
C GLU A 243 -27.31 -12.58 -15.83
N ASP A 244 -25.98 -12.53 -15.90
CA ASP A 244 -25.15 -11.80 -14.95
C ASP A 244 -24.00 -11.04 -15.63
N TRP A 245 -23.32 -10.22 -14.82
CA TRP A 245 -22.19 -9.43 -15.31
C TRP A 245 -21.02 -10.31 -15.78
N ARG A 246 -20.87 -11.54 -15.26
CA ARG A 246 -19.77 -12.43 -15.66
C ARG A 246 -19.97 -12.93 -17.08
N ALA A 247 -21.19 -13.37 -17.40
CA ALA A 247 -21.58 -13.71 -18.75
C ALA A 247 -21.44 -12.51 -19.70
N ALA A 248 -21.72 -11.29 -19.22
CA ALA A 248 -21.55 -10.07 -20.01
C ALA A 248 -20.08 -9.84 -20.39
N VAL A 249 -19.17 -9.93 -19.42
CA VAL A 249 -17.73 -9.80 -19.66
C VAL A 249 -17.24 -10.92 -20.59
N ASP A 250 -17.59 -12.17 -20.33
CA ASP A 250 -17.15 -13.30 -21.14
C ASP A 250 -17.62 -13.20 -22.60
N LEU A 251 -18.84 -12.68 -22.83
CA LEU A 251 -19.37 -12.48 -24.17
C LEU A 251 -18.72 -11.27 -24.86
N ALA A 252 -18.55 -10.15 -24.14
CA ALA A 252 -17.86 -8.97 -24.64
C ALA A 252 -16.42 -9.30 -25.10
N PHE A 253 -15.72 -10.16 -24.36
CA PHE A 253 -14.36 -10.61 -24.67
C PHE A 253 -14.28 -11.59 -25.85
N ARG A 254 -15.38 -12.30 -26.14
CA ARG A 254 -15.47 -13.28 -27.24
C ARG A 254 -16.02 -12.72 -28.54
N GLU A 255 -16.81 -11.65 -28.49
CA GLU A 255 -17.50 -11.11 -29.68
C GLU A 255 -17.10 -9.67 -30.02
N GLY A 256 -16.50 -8.96 -29.06
CA GLY A 256 -16.02 -7.59 -29.21
C GLY A 256 -17.12 -6.52 -29.27
N TYR A 257 -16.70 -5.29 -29.53
CA TYR A 257 -17.58 -4.16 -29.85
C TYR A 257 -18.11 -4.25 -31.29
N ARG A 258 -19.40 -3.99 -31.45
CA ARG A 258 -20.05 -3.73 -32.73
C ARG A 258 -20.90 -2.49 -32.60
N GLU A 259 -20.86 -1.63 -33.61
CA GLU A 259 -21.65 -0.41 -33.63
C GLU A 259 -23.15 -0.75 -33.55
N GLY A 260 -23.88 -0.04 -32.68
CA GLY A 260 -25.31 -0.27 -32.46
C GLY A 260 -25.67 -1.40 -31.50
N GLU A 261 -24.75 -2.32 -31.19
CA GLU A 261 -24.98 -3.46 -30.29
C GLU A 261 -24.47 -3.18 -28.86
N VAL A 262 -25.18 -3.67 -27.84
CA VAL A 262 -24.74 -3.64 -26.43
C VAL A 262 -25.12 -4.90 -25.67
N ILE A 263 -24.24 -5.34 -24.76
CA ILE A 263 -24.48 -6.49 -23.88
C ILE A 263 -24.91 -5.98 -22.50
N LEU A 264 -26.11 -6.36 -22.05
CA LEU A 264 -26.66 -5.97 -20.75
C LEU A 264 -26.98 -7.17 -19.86
N SER A 265 -26.71 -7.02 -18.56
CA SER A 265 -27.06 -8.02 -17.55
C SER A 265 -28.49 -7.81 -17.03
N ARG A 266 -29.33 -8.86 -17.11
CA ARG A 266 -30.71 -8.85 -16.57
C ARG A 266 -30.75 -8.58 -15.07
N SER A 267 -29.70 -8.97 -14.34
CA SER A 267 -29.61 -8.80 -12.89
C SER A 267 -29.16 -7.39 -12.47
N GLU A 268 -28.55 -6.60 -13.37
CA GLU A 268 -28.02 -5.27 -13.07
C GLU A 268 -28.89 -4.12 -13.60
N VAL A 269 -29.79 -4.39 -14.55
CA VAL A 269 -30.77 -3.41 -15.02
C VAL A 269 -32.07 -3.57 -14.24
N ASP A 270 -32.59 -2.49 -13.66
CA ASP A 270 -33.84 -2.54 -12.91
C ASP A 270 -35.06 -2.87 -13.83
N PRO A 271 -36.17 -3.38 -13.28
CA PRO A 271 -37.31 -3.81 -14.09
C PRO A 271 -37.99 -2.70 -14.90
N VAL A 272 -37.92 -1.43 -14.46
CA VAL A 272 -38.54 -0.30 -15.16
C VAL A 272 -37.69 0.04 -16.38
N THR A 273 -36.39 0.22 -16.18
CA THR A 273 -35.44 0.49 -17.27
C THR A 273 -35.41 -0.65 -18.29
N ARG A 274 -35.55 -1.91 -17.85
CA ARG A 274 -35.66 -3.07 -18.76
C ARG A 274 -36.85 -2.98 -19.72
N ARG A 275 -37.99 -2.46 -19.26
CA ARG A 275 -39.17 -2.28 -20.13
C ARG A 275 -38.91 -1.20 -21.17
N LEU A 276 -38.39 -0.05 -20.73
CA LEU A 276 -38.03 1.06 -21.62
C LEU A 276 -37.02 0.63 -22.71
N ILE A 277 -36.02 -0.18 -22.34
CA ILE A 277 -35.05 -0.72 -23.28
C ILE A 277 -35.69 -1.72 -24.26
N GLY A 278 -36.64 -2.54 -23.78
CA GLY A 278 -37.31 -3.54 -24.62
C GLY A 278 -38.15 -2.96 -25.75
N ASP A 279 -38.48 -1.67 -25.68
CA ASP A 279 -39.29 -0.95 -26.66
C ASP A 279 -38.43 -0.17 -27.69
N ILE A 280 -37.09 -0.29 -27.66
CA ILE A 280 -36.18 0.36 -28.61
C ILE A 280 -36.30 -0.33 -29.99
N ALA A 281 -36.48 0.45 -31.07
CA ALA A 281 -36.58 -0.03 -32.45
C ALA A 281 -35.42 0.51 -33.34
N ASP A 282 -34.95 -0.32 -34.29
CA ASP A 282 -33.85 -0.15 -35.28
C ASP A 282 -33.98 1.12 -36.19
N PRO A 283 -32.96 1.58 -36.99
CA PRO A 283 -31.82 2.42 -36.60
C PRO A 283 -31.62 3.65 -37.53
N GLU A 284 -32.64 4.19 -38.21
CA GLU A 284 -32.46 5.34 -39.13
C GLU A 284 -32.09 6.67 -38.42
N LYS A 285 -31.68 6.62 -37.16
CA LYS A 285 -31.69 7.76 -36.24
C LYS A 285 -30.44 7.76 -35.38
N ILE A 286 -29.37 8.32 -35.94
CA ILE A 286 -28.08 8.51 -35.27
C ILE A 286 -28.27 9.53 -34.15
N THR A 287 -28.10 9.10 -32.90
CA THR A 287 -27.98 10.02 -31.77
C THR A 287 -26.56 10.57 -31.76
N ARG A 288 -26.41 11.86 -32.05
CA ARG A 288 -25.12 12.54 -31.96
C ARG A 288 -24.78 12.79 -30.50
N VAL A 289 -23.57 12.43 -30.09
CA VAL A 289 -23.05 12.71 -28.74
C VAL A 289 -21.89 13.69 -28.83
N GLU A 290 -22.01 14.81 -28.12
CA GLU A 290 -20.97 15.83 -28.01
C GLU A 290 -20.52 15.94 -26.55
N VAL A 291 -19.21 15.91 -26.35
CA VAL A 291 -18.59 16.07 -25.02
C VAL A 291 -18.36 17.54 -24.76
N LEU A 292 -19.05 18.11 -23.78
CA LEU A 292 -18.94 19.53 -23.44
C LEU A 292 -17.85 19.77 -22.40
N GLU A 293 -17.77 18.93 -21.37
CA GLU A 293 -16.82 19.07 -20.27
C GLU A 293 -16.44 17.71 -19.68
N LYS A 294 -15.16 17.55 -19.31
CA LYS A 294 -14.64 16.35 -18.65
C LYS A 294 -13.69 16.75 -17.53
N SER A 295 -14.06 16.40 -16.29
CA SER A 295 -13.22 16.52 -15.09
C SER A 295 -13.01 15.14 -14.46
N GLY A 296 -12.16 15.05 -13.44
CA GLY A 296 -11.93 13.78 -12.73
C GLY A 296 -13.14 13.30 -11.91
N ASP A 297 -14.08 14.18 -11.61
CA ASP A 297 -15.26 13.94 -10.77
C ASP A 297 -16.60 14.18 -11.50
N GLY A 298 -16.56 14.53 -12.80
CA GLY A 298 -17.74 14.84 -13.57
C GLY A 298 -17.57 14.76 -15.09
N LEU A 299 -18.67 14.47 -15.77
CA LEU A 299 -18.76 14.44 -17.23
C LEU A 299 -20.02 15.16 -17.68
N LEU A 300 -19.91 16.03 -18.68
CA LEU A 300 -21.04 16.73 -19.28
C LEU A 300 -21.10 16.46 -20.78
N LEU A 301 -22.24 15.96 -21.22
CA LEU A 301 -22.53 15.59 -22.60
C LEU A 301 -23.78 16.31 -23.09
N ARG A 302 -23.82 16.60 -24.38
CA ARG A 302 -25.04 16.94 -25.12
C ARG A 302 -25.32 15.82 -26.10
N THR A 303 -26.57 15.37 -26.12
CA THR A 303 -27.04 14.33 -27.04
C THR A 303 -28.18 14.86 -27.88
N SER A 304 -28.24 14.51 -29.16
CA SER A 304 -29.36 14.85 -30.04
C SER A 304 -29.74 13.63 -30.87
N GLY A 305 -30.95 13.11 -30.70
CA GLY A 305 -31.43 11.92 -31.40
C GLY A 305 -32.94 11.96 -31.64
N THR A 306 -33.43 11.22 -32.63
CA THR A 306 -34.86 11.16 -32.98
C THR A 306 -35.55 9.86 -32.55
N GLY A 307 -34.82 9.00 -31.83
CA GLY A 307 -35.28 7.72 -31.31
C GLY A 307 -34.63 7.43 -29.95
N ASP A 308 -35.26 6.55 -29.19
CA ASP A 308 -34.74 6.09 -27.92
C ASP A 308 -33.48 5.24 -28.15
N SER A 309 -32.55 5.32 -27.21
CA SER A 309 -31.28 4.62 -27.31
C SER A 309 -30.69 4.35 -25.92
N ILE A 310 -29.61 3.59 -25.88
CA ILE A 310 -28.79 3.41 -24.69
C ILE A 310 -27.51 4.20 -24.89
N LEU A 311 -27.26 5.20 -24.03
CA LEU A 311 -25.98 5.88 -24.01
C LEU A 311 -24.98 5.04 -23.23
N VAL A 312 -23.97 4.52 -23.93
CA VAL A 312 -22.85 3.80 -23.33
C VAL A 312 -21.65 4.74 -23.24
N LEU A 313 -21.07 4.81 -22.05
CA LEU A 313 -19.90 5.62 -21.75
C LEU A 313 -18.71 4.70 -21.52
N ASN A 314 -17.60 4.97 -22.20
CA ASN A 314 -16.33 4.29 -22.01
C ASN A 314 -15.65 4.79 -20.71
N GLN A 315 -16.29 4.48 -19.58
CA GLN A 315 -15.89 4.79 -18.21
C GLN A 315 -16.41 3.69 -17.27
N ASP A 316 -15.80 3.52 -16.10
CA ASP A 316 -16.13 2.48 -15.13
C ASP A 316 -17.55 2.61 -14.61
N TYR A 317 -18.24 1.49 -14.56
CA TYR A 317 -19.43 1.34 -13.73
C TYR A 317 -19.04 1.17 -12.25
N LEU A 318 -18.82 2.30 -11.55
CA LEU A 318 -18.50 2.32 -10.12
C LEU A 318 -19.70 2.73 -9.23
N PRO A 319 -19.88 2.06 -8.07
CA PRO A 319 -20.82 2.51 -7.05
C PRO A 319 -20.44 3.92 -6.55
N GLY A 320 -21.25 4.93 -6.88
CA GLY A 320 -21.02 6.33 -6.49
C GLY A 320 -21.22 7.33 -7.62
N TRP A 321 -21.18 6.89 -8.88
CA TRP A 321 -21.62 7.72 -10.00
C TRP A 321 -23.15 7.90 -9.95
N LYS A 322 -23.58 9.14 -10.21
CA LYS A 322 -24.98 9.49 -10.46
C LYS A 322 -25.07 10.20 -11.80
N ALA A 323 -26.04 9.82 -12.63
CA ALA A 323 -26.34 10.50 -13.88
C ALA A 323 -27.59 11.36 -13.73
N PHE A 324 -27.61 12.47 -14.45
CA PHE A 324 -28.75 13.37 -14.54
C PHE A 324 -29.01 13.68 -16.01
N LEU A 325 -30.22 13.39 -16.46
CA LEU A 325 -30.76 13.74 -17.77
C LEU A 325 -31.60 14.99 -17.61
N ASP A 326 -31.18 16.12 -18.20
CA ASP A 326 -31.82 17.43 -18.05
C ASP A 326 -32.07 17.84 -16.59
N GLY A 327 -31.16 17.45 -15.70
CA GLY A 327 -31.25 17.71 -14.26
C GLY A 327 -32.07 16.69 -13.46
N VAL A 328 -32.73 15.72 -14.10
CA VAL A 328 -33.46 14.63 -13.43
C VAL A 328 -32.54 13.43 -13.26
N GLU A 329 -32.45 12.86 -12.06
CA GLU A 329 -31.61 11.68 -11.80
C GLU A 329 -32.08 10.49 -12.66
N SER A 330 -31.15 9.90 -13.42
CA SER A 330 -31.40 8.77 -14.31
C SER A 330 -30.61 7.55 -13.82
N PRO A 331 -31.23 6.35 -13.79
CA PRO A 331 -30.55 5.14 -13.34
C PRO A 331 -29.37 4.78 -14.25
N LEU A 332 -28.23 4.52 -13.62
CA LEU A 332 -27.07 3.94 -14.29
C LEU A 332 -27.12 2.41 -14.18
N PHE A 333 -26.65 1.75 -15.22
CA PHE A 333 -26.46 0.30 -15.25
C PHE A 333 -25.17 -0.07 -15.97
N SER A 334 -24.77 -1.32 -15.84
CA SER A 334 -23.54 -1.86 -16.42
C SER A 334 -23.78 -2.37 -17.85
N ALA A 335 -22.98 -1.86 -18.78
CA ALA A 335 -22.83 -2.39 -20.14
C ALA A 335 -21.54 -3.21 -20.25
N TYR A 336 -21.61 -4.33 -20.97
CA TYR A 336 -20.51 -5.31 -21.14
C TYR A 336 -19.94 -5.86 -19.82
N GLY A 337 -20.59 -5.59 -18.69
CA GLY A 337 -20.14 -5.99 -17.37
C GLY A 337 -19.12 -5.04 -16.72
N PHE A 338 -18.80 -3.90 -17.32
CA PHE A 338 -17.83 -2.95 -16.73
C PHE A 338 -18.00 -1.49 -17.15
N LEU A 339 -18.64 -1.20 -18.29
CA LEU A 339 -18.90 0.17 -18.75
C LEU A 339 -20.17 0.76 -18.13
N THR A 340 -20.20 2.08 -17.97
CA THR A 340 -21.40 2.80 -17.54
C THR A 340 -22.37 2.97 -18.71
N ALA A 341 -23.64 2.68 -18.50
CA ALA A 341 -24.71 2.96 -19.45
C ALA A 341 -25.93 3.58 -18.76
N LEU A 342 -26.71 4.32 -19.54
CA LEU A 342 -28.04 4.81 -19.17
C LEU A 342 -29.00 4.75 -20.36
N TYR A 343 -30.29 4.69 -20.06
CA TYR A 343 -31.32 4.86 -21.06
C TYR A 343 -31.42 6.35 -21.45
N LEU A 344 -31.52 6.59 -22.76
CA LEU A 344 -31.57 7.92 -23.35
C LEU A 344 -32.82 8.02 -24.26
N PRO A 345 -33.85 8.78 -23.87
CA PRO A 345 -35.02 8.97 -24.69
C PRO A 345 -34.73 9.81 -25.94
N ALA A 346 -35.63 9.77 -26.92
CA ALA A 346 -35.57 10.61 -28.10
C ALA A 346 -35.65 12.11 -27.76
N GLY A 347 -34.73 12.90 -28.32
CA GLY A 347 -34.70 14.35 -28.16
C GLY A 347 -33.28 14.91 -28.03
N ASP A 348 -33.25 16.22 -27.75
CA ASP A 348 -32.03 16.94 -27.37
C ASP A 348 -31.94 16.97 -25.85
N HIS A 349 -30.87 16.37 -25.32
CA HIS A 349 -30.69 16.23 -23.88
C HIS A 349 -29.30 16.66 -23.43
N GLN A 350 -29.23 17.15 -22.20
CA GLN A 350 -28.00 17.36 -21.46
C GLN A 350 -27.83 16.24 -20.44
N VAL A 351 -26.78 15.44 -20.61
CA VAL A 351 -26.44 14.35 -19.69
C VAL A 351 -25.26 14.79 -18.83
N SER A 352 -25.44 14.80 -17.52
CA SER A 352 -24.36 15.09 -16.58
C SER A 352 -24.13 13.92 -15.64
N LEU A 353 -22.87 13.57 -15.40
CA LEU A 353 -22.47 12.55 -14.45
C LEU A 353 -21.63 13.20 -13.35
N ARG A 354 -21.86 12.78 -12.11
CA ARG A 354 -21.09 13.24 -10.94
C ARG A 354 -20.72 12.07 -10.06
N TYR A 355 -19.45 12.01 -9.67
CA TYR A 355 -18.98 11.00 -8.74
C TYR A 355 -19.14 11.46 -7.29
N ARG A 356 -19.89 10.70 -6.49
CA ARG A 356 -20.06 10.91 -5.05
C ARG A 356 -19.74 9.63 -4.29
N PRO A 357 -18.50 9.47 -3.77
CA PRO A 357 -18.08 8.25 -3.11
C PRO A 357 -18.87 8.02 -1.80
N PRO A 358 -19.52 6.86 -1.60
CA PRO A 358 -20.29 6.55 -0.39
C PRO A 358 -19.43 6.63 0.89
N GLY A 359 -18.15 6.27 0.78
CA GLY A 359 -17.22 6.22 1.91
C GLY A 359 -16.88 7.59 2.52
N LEU A 360 -17.02 8.68 1.76
CA LEU A 360 -16.69 10.02 2.26
C LEU A 360 -17.67 10.46 3.35
N MET A 361 -18.97 10.16 3.18
CA MET A 361 -19.99 10.47 4.18
C MET A 361 -19.83 9.59 5.44
N ALA A 362 -19.56 8.30 5.27
CA ALA A 362 -19.33 7.38 6.39
C ALA A 362 -18.09 7.77 7.22
N GLY A 363 -16.99 8.13 6.54
CA GLY A 363 -15.77 8.62 7.19
C GLY A 363 -16.00 9.93 7.96
N GLY A 364 -16.82 10.84 7.39
CA GLY A 364 -17.23 12.07 8.06
C GLY A 364 -18.00 11.82 9.36
N VAL A 365 -18.98 10.91 9.33
CA VAL A 365 -19.79 10.54 10.52
C VAL A 365 -18.93 9.89 11.61
N ILE A 366 -18.07 8.93 11.25
CA ILE A 366 -17.18 8.27 12.22
C ILE A 366 -16.23 9.28 12.88
N SER A 367 -15.68 10.20 12.08
CA SER A 367 -14.79 11.27 12.58
C SER A 367 -15.52 12.20 13.55
N LEU A 368 -16.78 12.57 13.23
CA LEU A 368 -17.60 13.42 14.09
C LEU A 368 -17.95 12.74 15.42
N LEU A 369 -18.36 11.47 15.39
CA LEU A 369 -18.67 10.70 16.59
C LEU A 369 -17.44 10.53 17.49
N SER A 370 -16.28 10.27 16.88
CA SER A 370 -15.00 10.16 17.60
C SER A 370 -14.60 11.48 18.26
N LEU A 371 -14.80 12.62 17.58
CA LEU A 371 -14.56 13.95 18.12
C LEU A 371 -15.49 14.26 19.30
N ILE A 372 -16.78 13.93 19.19
CA ILE A 372 -17.77 14.12 20.27
C ILE A 372 -17.39 13.29 21.49
N ALA A 373 -17.04 12.01 21.29
CA ALA A 373 -16.60 11.14 22.39
C ALA A 373 -15.33 11.69 23.08
N PHE A 374 -14.35 12.13 22.30
CA PHE A 374 -13.13 12.76 22.82
C PHE A 374 -13.42 14.03 23.61
N LEU A 375 -14.27 14.93 23.09
CA LEU A 375 -14.70 16.14 23.79
C LEU A 375 -15.51 15.83 25.06
N GLY A 376 -16.36 14.82 25.04
CA GLY A 376 -17.10 14.36 26.21
C GLY A 376 -16.18 13.86 27.32
N LEU A 377 -15.17 13.06 26.97
CA LEU A 377 -14.13 12.62 27.90
C LEU A 377 -13.35 13.82 28.44
N LEU A 378 -12.95 14.76 27.58
CA LEU A 378 -12.25 15.99 27.96
C LEU A 378 -13.06 16.82 28.98
N VAL A 379 -14.34 17.09 28.70
CA VAL A 379 -15.23 17.88 29.56
C VAL A 379 -15.49 17.18 30.89
N SER A 380 -15.74 15.86 30.88
CA SER A 380 -15.91 15.07 32.11
C SER A 380 -14.65 15.09 32.99
N SER A 381 -13.49 15.15 32.37
CA SER A 381 -12.19 15.18 33.04
C SER A 381 -11.91 16.56 33.66
N LEU A 382 -12.24 17.64 32.93
CA LEU A 382 -12.15 19.02 33.43
C LEU A 382 -13.10 19.26 34.62
N ARG A 383 -14.32 18.71 34.59
CA ARG A 383 -15.26 18.80 35.71
C ARG A 383 -14.75 18.08 36.95
N ARG A 384 -14.13 16.90 36.79
CA ARG A 384 -13.53 16.14 37.90
C ARG A 384 -12.35 16.87 38.53
N GLU A 385 -11.49 17.52 37.74
CA GLU A 385 -10.39 18.33 38.28
C GLU A 385 -10.84 19.54 39.08
N ARG A 386 -11.89 20.26 38.63
CA ARG A 386 -12.47 21.37 39.40
C ARG A 386 -13.07 20.90 40.72
N ALA A 387 -13.75 19.75 40.72
CA ALA A 387 -14.30 19.15 41.93
C ALA A 387 -13.20 18.68 42.92
N TRP A 388 -12.07 18.18 42.41
CA TRP A 388 -10.92 17.80 43.22
C TRP A 388 -10.15 19.01 43.77
N ALA A 389 -10.01 20.09 42.99
CA ALA A 389 -9.38 21.34 43.44
C ALA A 389 -10.17 22.02 44.57
N GLY A 390 -11.51 21.98 44.51
CA GLY A 390 -12.37 22.56 45.55
C GLY A 390 -12.31 21.84 46.91
N LYS A 391 -11.87 20.58 46.96
CA LYS A 391 -11.81 19.78 48.21
C LYS A 391 -10.52 19.96 49.03
N ARG A 392 -9.46 20.55 48.48
CA ARG A 392 -8.14 20.70 49.15
C ARG A 392 -7.88 22.07 49.79
N ALA A 393 -8.79 23.05 49.62
CA ALA A 393 -8.60 24.41 50.14
C ALA A 393 -9.03 24.59 51.62
N GLY A 394 -9.31 23.51 52.35
CA GLY A 394 -9.74 23.57 53.75
C GLY A 394 -8.86 22.71 54.66
N GLY A 395 -7.96 23.35 55.40
CA GLY A 395 -7.32 22.77 56.58
C GLY A 395 -5.81 22.89 56.59
N GLU A 396 -5.27 23.92 57.26
CA GLU A 396 -3.93 23.89 57.83
C GLU A 396 -3.93 22.85 58.95
N ALA A 397 -3.65 21.60 58.62
CA ALA A 397 -3.39 20.55 59.60
C ALA A 397 -1.92 20.65 60.06
N HIS A 398 -1.71 20.59 61.38
CA HIS A 398 -0.38 20.45 61.96
C HIS A 398 0.25 19.15 61.45
N LEU A 399 1.23 19.26 60.55
CA LEU A 399 1.94 18.12 59.98
C LEU A 399 2.83 17.48 61.06
N PRO A 400 2.89 16.14 61.14
CA PRO A 400 3.89 15.48 61.97
C PRO A 400 5.31 15.90 61.54
N PRO A 401 6.28 15.89 62.46
CA PRO A 401 7.63 16.29 62.15
C PRO A 401 8.20 15.43 61.01
N PRO A 402 9.07 16.00 60.16
CA PRO A 402 9.71 15.26 59.10
C PRO A 402 10.55 14.08 59.62
N ASP A 403 10.59 13.00 58.86
CA ASP A 403 11.41 11.83 59.16
C ASP A 403 12.90 12.17 59.07
N THR A 404 13.67 11.91 60.13
CA THR A 404 15.10 12.25 60.21
C THR A 404 16.02 11.16 59.63
N GLY A 405 15.48 10.15 58.95
CA GLY A 405 16.29 9.10 58.34
C GLY A 405 17.14 9.59 57.17
N GLY A 406 18.22 8.87 56.87
CA GLY A 406 19.19 9.30 55.86
C GLY A 406 18.63 9.40 54.43
N ILE A 407 19.28 10.23 53.61
CA ILE A 407 18.85 10.57 52.25
C ILE A 407 19.95 10.24 51.22
N SER A 408 19.64 9.40 50.24
CA SER A 408 20.44 9.22 49.02
C SER A 408 19.87 10.14 47.95
N ALA A 409 20.62 11.16 47.53
CA ALA A 409 20.28 11.92 46.33
C ALA A 409 21.02 11.33 45.13
N PHE A 410 20.34 11.11 44.00
CA PHE A 410 21.03 10.71 42.79
C PHE A 410 20.66 11.56 41.58
N PHE A 411 21.62 11.71 40.66
CA PHE A 411 21.55 12.58 39.50
C PHE A 411 21.96 11.80 38.23
N PRO A 412 21.02 11.46 37.34
CA PRO A 412 21.35 10.89 36.04
C PRO A 412 21.96 11.96 35.14
N CYS A 413 23.12 11.68 34.54
CA CYS A 413 23.89 12.62 33.73
C CYS A 413 24.21 12.02 32.36
N TYR A 414 23.93 12.78 31.29
CA TYR A 414 24.40 12.47 29.93
C TYR A 414 24.70 13.75 29.16
N ASN A 415 25.98 14.06 28.99
CA ASN A 415 26.46 15.28 28.34
C ASN A 415 25.95 16.60 28.98
N ASP A 416 25.95 16.67 30.32
CA ASP A 416 25.50 17.83 31.10
C ASP A 416 26.67 18.51 31.85
N SER A 417 27.84 18.58 31.22
CA SER A 417 29.08 19.11 31.82
C SER A 417 28.95 20.54 32.36
N ALA A 418 28.07 21.35 31.77
CA ALA A 418 27.83 22.73 32.16
C ALA A 418 27.05 22.89 33.49
N THR A 419 26.28 21.87 33.90
CA THR A 419 25.31 21.99 35.01
C THR A 419 25.54 20.99 36.13
N ILE A 420 26.04 19.78 35.84
CA ILE A 420 26.15 18.70 36.84
C ILE A 420 26.93 19.11 38.10
N GLY A 421 28.04 19.85 37.94
CA GLY A 421 28.84 20.31 39.07
C GLY A 421 28.08 21.27 39.99
N GLU A 422 27.40 22.27 39.42
CA GLU A 422 26.60 23.24 40.20
C GLU A 422 25.44 22.55 40.93
N VAL A 423 24.76 21.61 40.26
CA VAL A 423 23.62 20.87 40.82
C VAL A 423 24.06 20.02 42.01
N VAL A 424 25.18 19.32 41.91
CA VAL A 424 25.70 18.46 42.99
C VAL A 424 26.17 19.29 44.19
N GLU A 425 26.87 20.41 43.96
CA GLU A 425 27.29 21.31 45.04
C GLU A 425 26.09 21.88 45.83
N LYS A 426 25.03 22.28 45.11
CA LYS A 426 23.77 22.71 45.75
C LYS A 426 23.13 21.58 46.53
N ALA A 427 23.07 20.37 45.96
CA ALA A 427 22.51 19.21 46.63
C ALA A 427 23.25 18.90 47.93
N LEU A 428 24.59 18.90 47.94
CA LEU A 428 25.40 18.64 49.11
C LEU A 428 25.12 19.66 50.23
N ARG A 429 25.01 20.95 49.92
CA ARG A 429 24.63 21.97 50.91
C ARG A 429 23.25 21.68 51.51
N VAL A 430 22.25 21.46 50.65
CA VAL A 430 20.86 21.23 51.08
C VAL A 430 20.75 19.96 51.91
N LEU A 431 21.42 18.88 51.53
CA LEU A 431 21.38 17.61 52.26
C LEU A 431 22.02 17.72 53.65
N ARG A 432 23.14 18.45 53.78
CA ARG A 432 23.79 18.74 55.08
C ARG A 432 22.86 19.47 56.05
N GLU A 433 21.95 20.29 55.55
CA GLU A 433 20.97 21.01 56.38
C GLU A 433 19.79 20.12 56.81
N LEU A 434 19.54 19.03 56.07
CA LEU A 434 18.38 18.16 56.28
C LEU A 434 18.71 16.93 57.15
N THR A 435 19.90 16.34 57.01
CA THR A 435 20.31 15.16 57.78
C THR A 435 21.84 15.05 57.82
N ASP A 436 22.38 14.46 58.89
CA ASP A 436 23.81 14.10 58.96
C ASP A 436 24.13 12.82 58.18
N ASP A 437 23.12 12.03 57.80
CA ASP A 437 23.26 10.75 57.09
C ASP A 437 22.83 10.86 55.63
N TYR A 438 23.68 11.42 54.77
CA TYR A 438 23.38 11.55 53.34
C TYR A 438 24.47 10.93 52.45
N GLU A 439 24.09 10.65 51.21
CA GLU A 439 25.03 10.38 50.12
C GLU A 439 24.52 11.00 48.83
N VAL A 440 25.43 11.29 47.91
CA VAL A 440 25.11 11.71 46.55
C VAL A 440 25.61 10.67 45.56
N VAL A 441 24.78 10.23 44.62
CA VAL A 441 25.14 9.28 43.57
C VAL A 441 25.00 9.94 42.21
N ILE A 442 26.08 10.10 41.48
CA ILE A 442 26.04 10.56 40.09
C ILE A 442 26.03 9.34 39.18
N VAL A 443 25.04 9.25 38.29
CA VAL A 443 24.93 8.15 37.30
C VAL A 443 25.29 8.71 35.93
N ASP A 444 26.54 8.52 35.52
CA ASP A 444 27.01 8.89 34.18
C ASP A 444 26.58 7.83 33.16
N ASP A 445 25.59 8.15 32.32
CA ASP A 445 25.03 7.27 31.29
C ASP A 445 25.90 7.28 30.01
N GLY A 446 27.21 7.11 30.17
CA GLY A 446 28.17 7.05 29.08
C GLY A 446 28.34 8.37 28.32
N SER A 447 28.54 9.48 29.04
CA SER A 447 28.79 10.80 28.45
C SER A 447 30.02 10.80 27.54
N SER A 448 29.96 11.58 26.47
CA SER A 448 31.03 11.73 25.46
C SER A 448 31.68 13.12 25.47
N ASP A 449 31.10 14.06 26.23
CA ASP A 449 31.65 15.41 26.42
C ASP A 449 32.58 15.46 27.66
N THR A 450 32.83 16.65 28.19
CA THR A 450 33.66 16.85 29.38
C THR A 450 32.96 16.51 30.71
N SER A 451 31.76 15.92 30.71
CA SER A 451 31.00 15.62 31.94
C SER A 451 31.78 14.68 32.85
N GLY A 452 32.44 13.67 32.29
CA GLY A 452 33.24 12.71 33.06
C GLY A 452 34.32 13.38 33.91
N ALA A 453 35.02 14.37 33.35
CA ALA A 453 36.07 15.11 34.06
C ALA A 453 35.50 15.99 35.19
N VAL A 454 34.35 16.63 34.96
CA VAL A 454 33.64 17.40 36.00
C VAL A 454 33.19 16.49 37.14
N ILE A 455 32.63 15.32 36.80
CA ILE A 455 32.18 14.32 37.77
C ILE A 455 33.35 13.80 38.61
N ASP A 456 34.49 13.48 38.00
CA ASP A 456 35.69 13.05 38.72
C ASP A 456 36.20 14.12 39.68
N SER A 457 36.20 15.39 39.25
CA SER A 457 36.61 16.51 40.10
C SER A 457 35.71 16.66 41.32
N VAL A 458 34.39 16.55 41.15
CA VAL A 458 33.41 16.68 42.24
C VAL A 458 33.51 15.49 43.19
N ALA A 459 33.63 14.27 42.67
CA ALA A 459 33.77 13.07 43.49
C ALA A 459 35.09 13.05 44.29
N ALA A 460 36.17 13.60 43.75
CA ALA A 460 37.43 13.73 44.48
C ALA A 460 37.35 14.77 45.61
N ALA A 461 36.52 15.82 45.45
CA ALA A 461 36.37 16.88 46.43
C ALA A 461 35.44 16.52 47.60
N HIS A 462 34.49 15.61 47.41
CA HIS A 462 33.45 15.29 48.39
C HIS A 462 33.34 13.77 48.61
N PRO A 463 33.76 13.23 49.77
CA PRO A 463 33.69 11.79 50.05
C PRO A 463 32.26 11.21 50.10
N GLU A 464 31.25 12.05 50.24
CA GLU A 464 29.83 11.68 50.22
C GLU A 464 29.32 11.42 48.78
N VAL A 465 30.11 11.76 47.76
CA VAL A 465 29.76 11.59 46.34
C VAL A 465 30.30 10.27 45.81
N ARG A 466 29.41 9.46 45.22
CA ARG A 466 29.71 8.20 44.54
C ARG A 466 29.33 8.30 43.08
N VAL A 467 30.11 7.64 42.22
CA VAL A 467 29.90 7.67 40.77
C VAL A 467 29.58 6.27 40.26
N VAL A 468 28.52 6.16 39.46
CA VAL A 468 28.17 4.97 38.69
C VAL A 468 28.34 5.31 37.22
N ARG A 469 29.14 4.52 36.49
CA ARG A 469 29.41 4.73 35.06
C ARG A 469 28.80 3.62 34.24
N HIS A 470 28.14 3.99 33.15
CA HIS A 470 27.76 3.06 32.09
C HIS A 470 28.78 3.13 30.94
N ASP A 471 29.11 1.97 30.36
CA ASP A 471 30.07 1.88 29.24
C ASP A 471 29.58 2.60 27.96
N ARG A 472 28.27 2.83 27.86
CA ARG A 472 27.60 3.53 26.77
C ARG A 472 26.28 4.10 27.28
N ASN A 473 25.68 5.00 26.51
CA ASN A 473 24.32 5.46 26.76
C ASN A 473 23.32 4.30 26.71
N ARG A 474 22.61 4.09 27.83
CA ARG A 474 21.58 3.05 28.01
C ARG A 474 20.19 3.64 28.16
N GLY A 475 20.06 4.96 28.15
CA GLY A 475 18.81 5.68 28.22
C GLY A 475 18.43 6.06 29.65
N TYR A 476 17.56 7.07 29.74
CA TYR A 476 17.15 7.69 31.01
C TYR A 476 16.63 6.69 32.05
N GLY A 477 15.81 5.74 31.63
CA GLY A 477 15.27 4.73 32.54
C GLY A 477 16.34 3.77 33.07
N ALA A 478 17.36 3.45 32.27
CA ALA A 478 18.49 2.66 32.75
C ALA A 478 19.32 3.43 33.80
N ALA A 479 19.51 4.75 33.60
CA ALA A 479 20.18 5.60 34.57
C ALA A 479 19.40 5.68 35.91
N LEU A 480 18.08 5.87 35.87
CA LEU A 480 17.24 5.86 37.07
C LEU A 480 17.32 4.51 37.80
N ARG A 481 17.26 3.39 37.08
CA ARG A 481 17.37 2.05 37.66
C ARG A 481 18.71 1.85 38.39
N SER A 482 19.81 2.29 37.79
CA SER A 482 21.14 2.25 38.42
C SER A 482 21.22 3.14 39.66
N GLY A 483 20.65 4.35 39.60
CA GLY A 483 20.61 5.29 40.73
C GLY A 483 19.80 4.76 41.92
N ILE A 484 18.58 4.27 41.67
CA ILE A 484 17.71 3.67 42.70
C ILE A 484 18.40 2.46 43.35
N LYS A 485 19.00 1.57 42.55
CA LYS A 485 19.64 0.35 43.05
C LYS A 485 20.91 0.64 43.88
N THR A 486 21.64 1.70 43.55
CA THR A 486 22.91 2.06 44.21
C THR A 486 22.69 2.86 45.50
N SER A 487 21.59 3.60 45.57
CA SER A 487 21.18 4.37 46.74
C SER A 487 20.96 3.45 47.94
N SER A 488 21.55 3.78 49.08
CA SER A 488 21.60 2.93 50.28
C SER A 488 20.74 3.43 51.44
N LYS A 489 20.37 4.72 51.44
CA LYS A 489 19.70 5.35 52.58
C LYS A 489 18.18 5.06 52.61
N LYS A 490 17.54 5.54 53.67
CA LYS A 490 16.09 5.35 53.93
C LYS A 490 15.25 6.05 52.88
N TRP A 491 15.62 7.27 52.52
CA TRP A 491 14.97 8.06 51.49
C TRP A 491 15.85 8.15 50.25
N ILE A 492 15.22 8.15 49.08
CA ILE A 492 15.85 8.35 47.79
C ILE A 492 15.25 9.61 47.17
N PHE A 493 16.10 10.58 46.89
CA PHE A 493 15.78 11.75 46.09
C PHE A 493 16.40 11.62 44.71
N TYR A 494 15.69 12.02 43.66
CA TYR A 494 16.31 12.22 42.36
C TYR A 494 15.73 13.41 41.61
N THR A 495 16.58 13.98 40.76
CA THR A 495 16.21 14.98 39.76
C THR A 495 17.21 15.01 38.61
N ASP A 496 16.80 15.58 37.48
CA ASP A 496 17.64 15.79 36.30
C ASP A 496 18.86 16.68 36.60
N SER A 497 20.00 16.37 35.97
CA SER A 497 21.25 17.14 36.12
C SER A 497 21.34 18.38 35.23
N ASP A 498 20.33 18.66 34.40
CA ASP A 498 20.35 19.75 33.41
C ASP A 498 20.00 21.14 34.00
N GLY A 499 19.78 21.21 35.31
CA GLY A 499 19.52 22.44 36.06
C GLY A 499 18.12 23.02 35.87
N GLN A 500 17.18 22.28 35.26
CA GLN A 500 15.79 22.74 35.11
C GLN A 500 15.00 22.70 36.43
N TYR A 501 15.40 21.88 37.39
CA TYR A 501 14.84 21.89 38.73
C TYR A 501 15.82 22.46 39.75
N ASP A 502 15.29 23.25 40.68
CA ASP A 502 16.06 23.84 41.76
C ASP A 502 16.12 22.87 42.95
N VAL A 503 17.28 22.24 43.16
CA VAL A 503 17.51 21.27 44.25
C VAL A 503 17.32 21.92 45.63
N GLU A 504 17.45 23.24 45.73
CA GLU A 504 17.20 23.99 46.98
C GLU A 504 15.72 23.92 47.41
N GLU A 505 14.81 23.39 46.57
CA GLU A 505 13.43 23.10 46.95
C GLU A 505 13.20 21.71 47.58
N LEU A 506 14.24 20.86 47.68
CA LEU A 506 14.16 19.56 48.36
C LEU A 506 13.58 19.63 49.80
N PRO A 507 13.88 20.66 50.63
CA PRO A 507 13.27 20.78 51.96
C PRO A 507 11.73 20.78 51.94
N LYS A 508 11.09 21.25 50.86
CA LYS A 508 9.63 21.21 50.72
C LYS A 508 9.11 19.78 50.64
N LEU A 509 9.84 18.88 49.98
CA LEU A 509 9.47 17.48 49.86
C LEU A 509 9.75 16.76 51.19
N HIS A 510 10.90 17.04 51.78
CA HIS A 510 11.28 16.50 53.07
C HIS A 510 10.24 16.83 54.14
N ALA A 511 9.66 18.04 54.15
CA ALA A 511 8.65 18.44 55.11
C ALA A 511 7.42 17.51 55.17
N LEU A 512 7.16 16.71 54.12
CA LEU A 512 6.02 15.80 54.04
C LEU A 512 6.37 14.32 54.28
N THR A 513 7.62 13.98 54.60
CA THR A 513 8.04 12.59 54.85
C THR A 513 7.36 11.95 56.06
N GLY A 514 6.84 12.76 56.99
CA GLY A 514 6.05 12.26 58.13
C GLY A 514 4.64 11.77 57.76
N ILE A 515 4.14 12.03 56.54
CA ILE A 515 2.76 11.68 56.12
C ILE A 515 2.66 10.91 54.81
N ALA A 516 3.76 10.74 54.07
CA ALA A 516 3.76 10.11 52.76
C ALA A 516 5.05 9.34 52.50
N ASP A 517 4.93 8.23 51.77
CA ASP A 517 6.06 7.39 51.35
C ASP A 517 6.68 7.90 50.04
N VAL A 518 5.92 8.67 49.25
CA VAL A 518 6.35 9.25 47.98
C VAL A 518 5.86 10.69 47.89
N ILE A 519 6.79 11.62 47.76
CA ILE A 519 6.52 13.05 47.60
C ILE A 519 7.00 13.46 46.21
N ASN A 520 6.06 13.85 45.34
CA ASN A 520 6.33 14.21 43.96
C ASN A 520 6.19 15.72 43.75
N GLY A 521 7.18 16.35 43.10
CA GLY A 521 7.02 17.71 42.61
C GLY A 521 5.94 17.80 41.54
N TYR A 522 5.32 18.97 41.36
CA TYR A 522 4.60 19.29 40.14
C TYR A 522 4.92 20.70 39.67
N LYS A 523 5.02 20.87 38.35
CA LYS A 523 5.47 22.13 37.74
C LYS A 523 4.38 23.20 37.86
N VAL A 524 4.66 24.33 38.54
CA VAL A 524 3.69 25.43 38.72
C VAL A 524 3.64 26.38 37.52
N SER A 525 4.78 26.67 36.91
CA SER A 525 4.89 27.51 35.71
C SER A 525 5.94 26.95 34.77
N ARG A 526 5.60 26.75 33.51
CA ARG A 526 6.55 26.40 32.44
C ARG A 526 6.87 27.64 31.62
N SER A 527 8.14 28.02 31.55
CA SER A 527 8.65 29.03 30.62
C SER A 527 8.87 28.47 29.20
N ASP A 528 8.06 27.48 28.81
CA ASP A 528 8.10 26.83 27.49
C ASP A 528 7.12 27.50 26.51
N PRO A 529 7.34 27.40 25.18
CA PRO A 529 6.35 27.78 24.18
C PRO A 529 4.97 27.13 24.43
N TRP A 530 3.90 27.88 24.19
CA TRP A 530 2.52 27.47 24.52
C TRP A 530 2.11 26.10 23.97
N TYR A 531 2.60 25.73 22.78
CA TYR A 531 2.31 24.42 22.16
C TYR A 531 2.97 23.25 22.90
N ARG A 532 4.14 23.45 23.51
CA ARG A 532 4.80 22.43 24.35
C ARG A 532 4.07 22.24 25.67
N VAL A 533 3.59 23.33 26.26
CA VAL A 533 2.75 23.29 27.46
C VAL A 533 1.46 22.53 27.18
N ALA A 534 0.83 22.78 26.04
CA ALA A 534 -0.37 22.06 25.60
C ALA A 534 -0.11 20.57 25.37
N LEU A 535 0.93 20.21 24.60
CA LEU A 535 1.28 18.81 24.32
C LEU A 535 1.65 18.03 25.60
N GLY A 536 2.46 18.62 26.48
CA GLY A 536 2.81 18.00 27.76
C GLY A 536 1.59 17.82 28.66
N SER A 537 0.67 18.78 28.67
CA SER A 537 -0.59 18.66 29.42
C SER A 537 -1.49 17.56 28.87
N ILE A 538 -1.56 17.41 27.54
CA ILE A 538 -2.29 16.32 26.88
C ILE A 538 -1.66 14.97 27.23
N TYR A 539 -0.33 14.86 27.14
CA TYR A 539 0.39 13.63 27.49
C TYR A 539 0.14 13.22 28.95
N ASN A 540 0.40 14.11 29.91
CA ASN A 540 0.14 13.88 31.33
C ASN A 540 -1.32 13.46 31.57
N ARG A 541 -2.27 14.07 30.86
CA ARG A 541 -3.70 13.71 30.95
C ARG A 541 -3.98 12.31 30.42
N VAL A 542 -3.44 11.96 29.26
CA VAL A 542 -3.59 10.63 28.64
C VAL A 542 -3.02 9.58 29.58
N VAL A 543 -1.79 9.76 30.07
CA VAL A 543 -1.18 8.81 31.00
C VAL A 543 -2.02 8.66 32.27
N ARG A 544 -2.52 9.75 32.85
CA ARG A 544 -3.40 9.69 34.03
C ARG A 544 -4.69 8.90 33.79
N ILE A 545 -5.28 9.02 32.61
CA ILE A 545 -6.50 8.26 32.27
C ILE A 545 -6.17 6.78 32.05
N PHE A 546 -5.15 6.48 31.24
CA PHE A 546 -4.84 5.11 30.84
C PHE A 546 -4.17 4.28 31.93
N PHE A 547 -3.32 4.89 32.75
CA PHE A 547 -2.59 4.21 33.82
C PHE A 547 -3.20 4.42 35.21
N ARG A 548 -4.18 5.33 35.33
CA ARG A 548 -4.87 5.64 36.60
C ARG A 548 -3.91 6.06 37.72
N VAL A 549 -2.82 6.77 37.37
CA VAL A 549 -1.77 7.15 38.34
C VAL A 549 -2.29 8.14 39.40
N PRO A 550 -1.79 8.08 40.65
CA PRO A 550 -2.29 8.87 41.78
C PRO A 550 -1.77 10.32 41.83
N ILE A 551 -0.93 10.74 40.88
CA ILE A 551 -0.28 12.05 40.85
C ILE A 551 -0.68 12.88 39.60
N ARG A 552 -0.47 14.19 39.67
CA ARG A 552 -0.84 15.17 38.64
C ARG A 552 0.18 15.27 37.51
N ASP A 553 1.46 15.10 37.84
CA ASP A 553 2.58 15.34 36.93
C ASP A 553 3.59 14.20 37.06
N VAL A 554 3.41 13.16 36.23
CA VAL A 554 4.25 11.97 36.26
C VAL A 554 5.65 12.23 35.68
N ASP A 555 5.73 13.20 34.76
CA ASP A 555 6.97 13.68 34.12
C ASP A 555 7.69 14.76 34.95
N CYS A 556 7.31 14.95 36.22
CA CYS A 556 8.07 15.80 37.12
C CYS A 556 9.11 14.93 37.83
N ASP A 557 10.29 14.86 37.23
CA ASP A 557 11.47 14.18 37.78
C ASP A 557 12.11 15.02 38.89
N PHE A 558 11.33 15.30 39.94
CA PHE A 558 11.77 15.91 41.19
C PHE A 558 11.02 15.20 42.32
N ARG A 559 11.58 14.09 42.81
CA ARG A 559 10.85 13.13 43.64
C ARG A 559 11.70 12.65 44.82
N LEU A 560 11.08 12.65 46.00
CA LEU A 560 11.60 12.04 47.22
C LEU A 560 10.72 10.84 47.55
N MET A 561 11.30 9.66 47.73
CA MET A 561 10.56 8.42 47.94
C MET A 561 11.28 7.49 48.91
N ARG A 562 10.52 6.61 49.56
CA ARG A 562 11.07 5.56 50.40
C ARG A 562 11.95 4.60 49.60
N GLY A 563 13.19 4.46 50.05
CA GLY A 563 14.22 3.70 49.37
C GLY A 563 14.00 2.20 49.38
N ASP A 564 13.44 1.66 50.46
CA ASP A 564 13.07 0.24 50.55
C ASP A 564 11.96 -0.12 49.54
N LEU A 565 10.94 0.72 49.42
CA LEU A 565 9.89 0.55 48.41
C LEU A 565 10.47 0.65 46.99
N ALA A 566 11.23 1.71 46.69
CA ALA A 566 11.79 1.94 45.36
C ALA A 566 12.77 0.84 44.91
N ARG A 567 13.65 0.37 45.81
CA ARG A 567 14.60 -0.72 45.52
C ARG A 567 13.92 -2.08 45.35
N GLY A 568 12.75 -2.28 45.93
CA GLY A 568 11.96 -3.51 45.80
C GLY A 568 11.27 -3.69 44.44
N LEU A 569 11.27 -2.67 43.58
CA LEU A 569 10.57 -2.69 42.29
C LEU A 569 11.37 -3.37 41.18
N ASP A 570 10.71 -4.23 40.40
CA ASP A 570 11.26 -4.80 39.16
C ASP A 570 11.01 -3.85 37.97
N LEU A 571 11.73 -2.72 37.96
CA LEU A 571 11.68 -1.73 36.88
C LEU A 571 12.43 -2.24 35.65
N ARG A 572 11.82 -2.11 34.46
CA ARG A 572 12.38 -2.64 33.19
C ARG A 572 12.49 -1.61 32.07
N SER A 573 11.78 -0.49 32.16
CA SER A 573 11.77 0.53 31.11
C SER A 573 13.13 1.23 31.03
N GLU A 574 13.62 1.41 29.81
CA GLU A 574 14.92 2.06 29.55
C GLU A 574 14.77 3.52 29.07
N GLY A 575 13.57 3.91 28.61
CA GLY A 575 13.24 5.28 28.18
C GLY A 575 12.32 6.02 29.17
N GLY A 576 11.69 7.11 28.72
CA GLY A 576 10.84 7.98 29.55
C GLY A 576 9.63 7.30 30.22
N SER A 577 9.14 6.18 29.68
CA SER A 577 8.08 5.36 30.30
C SER A 577 8.43 4.86 31.72
N ILE A 578 9.71 4.91 32.10
CA ILE A 578 10.17 4.59 33.45
C ILE A 578 9.46 5.41 34.53
N CYS A 579 9.10 6.66 34.26
CA CYS A 579 8.46 7.52 35.27
C CYS A 579 7.06 6.98 35.62
N VAL A 580 6.32 6.51 34.61
CA VAL A 580 5.03 5.84 34.78
C VAL A 580 5.18 4.49 35.47
N GLU A 581 6.14 3.67 35.03
CA GLU A 581 6.43 2.35 35.63
C GLU A 581 6.81 2.47 37.12
N LEU A 582 7.60 3.48 37.47
CA LEU A 582 8.01 3.77 38.84
C LEU A 582 6.81 4.14 39.72
N VAL A 583 5.95 5.07 39.26
CA VAL A 583 4.77 5.47 40.03
C VAL A 583 3.80 4.30 40.20
N LYS A 584 3.54 3.54 39.14
CA LYS A 584 2.67 2.36 39.22
C LYS A 584 3.25 1.27 40.11
N GLY A 585 4.56 1.05 40.07
CA GLY A 585 5.24 0.12 40.96
C GLY A 585 5.11 0.52 42.43
N LEU A 586 5.33 1.80 42.74
CA LEU A 586 5.16 2.33 44.10
C LEU A 586 3.70 2.27 44.57
N GLU A 587 2.75 2.57 43.71
CA GLU A 587 1.31 2.43 44.00
C GLU A 587 0.93 0.97 44.26
N ALA A 588 1.40 0.04 43.42
CA ALA A 588 1.17 -1.39 43.62
C ALA A 588 1.83 -1.92 44.90
N ALA A 589 2.91 -1.31 45.35
CA ALA A 589 3.56 -1.58 46.64
C ALA A 589 2.83 -0.94 47.84
N GLY A 590 1.72 -0.22 47.62
CA GLY A 590 0.89 0.38 48.67
C GLY A 590 1.40 1.72 49.20
N ALA A 591 2.27 2.42 48.46
CA ALA A 591 2.83 3.69 48.89
C ALA A 591 1.78 4.80 49.00
N VAL A 592 1.91 5.66 50.02
CA VAL A 592 1.12 6.88 50.17
C VAL A 592 1.79 8.04 49.43
N PHE A 593 1.03 8.74 48.58
CA PHE A 593 1.54 9.83 47.74
C PHE A 593 1.16 11.21 48.27
N ALA A 594 2.11 12.15 48.25
CA ALA A 594 1.91 13.58 48.41
C ALA A 594 2.53 14.35 47.24
N GLU A 595 2.08 15.60 47.04
CA GLU A 595 2.53 16.44 45.94
C GLU A 595 2.87 17.85 46.43
N VAL A 596 3.96 18.42 45.92
CA VAL A 596 4.39 19.79 46.24
C VAL A 596 4.65 20.63 44.99
N PRO A 597 4.26 21.92 44.98
CA PRO A 597 4.56 22.82 43.88
C PRO A 597 6.06 23.09 43.81
N VAL A 598 6.67 22.84 42.64
CA VAL A 598 8.09 23.12 42.38
C VAL A 598 8.30 24.05 41.19
N ARG A 599 9.39 24.81 41.23
CA ARG A 599 9.81 25.68 40.13
C ARG A 599 10.49 24.88 39.02
N HIS A 600 10.21 25.27 37.77
CA HIS A 600 10.84 24.72 36.57
C HIS A 600 11.53 25.85 35.81
N LEU A 601 12.86 25.86 35.89
CA LEU A 601 13.72 26.88 35.32
C LEU A 601 13.93 26.63 33.81
N PRO A 602 14.17 27.68 33.01
CA PRO A 602 14.53 27.51 31.62
C PRO A 602 15.90 26.81 31.51
N ARG A 603 16.02 25.88 30.56
CA ARG A 603 17.27 25.17 30.30
C ARG A 603 18.37 26.16 29.87
N ARG A 604 19.53 26.10 30.53
CA ARG A 604 20.66 26.99 30.24
C ARG A 604 21.38 26.65 28.93
N GLU A 605 21.60 25.36 28.64
CA GLU A 605 22.24 24.90 27.40
C GLU A 605 21.69 23.54 26.91
N GLY A 606 21.80 23.27 25.60
CA GLY A 606 21.38 22.02 24.94
C GLY A 606 20.06 22.09 24.14
N LYS A 607 19.97 21.32 23.04
CA LYS A 607 18.73 21.19 22.24
C LYS A 607 17.85 20.07 22.81
N SER A 608 16.57 20.36 23.06
CA SER A 608 15.61 19.34 23.50
C SER A 608 15.53 18.19 22.51
N GLN A 609 16.02 17.00 22.88
CA GLN A 609 15.96 15.82 22.02
C GLN A 609 14.56 15.17 22.02
N PHE A 610 13.72 15.49 23.02
CA PHE A 610 12.43 14.86 23.29
C PHE A 610 11.41 14.97 22.14
N PHE A 611 11.39 16.09 21.40
CA PHE A 611 10.39 16.38 20.38
C PHE A 611 10.75 15.92 18.95
N ARG A 612 11.83 15.14 18.78
CA ARG A 612 12.06 14.47 17.49
C ARG A 612 11.02 13.36 17.33
N LEU A 613 10.37 13.28 16.17
CA LEU A 613 9.28 12.32 15.91
C LEU A 613 9.65 10.87 16.28
N GLY A 614 10.90 10.47 16.04
CA GLY A 614 11.40 9.14 16.43
C GLY A 614 11.39 8.89 17.95
N ASN A 615 11.71 9.90 18.75
CA ASN A 615 11.71 9.80 20.21
C ASN A 615 10.29 9.78 20.78
N LEU A 616 9.37 10.54 20.17
CA LEU A 616 7.95 10.49 20.50
C LEU A 616 7.35 9.10 20.20
N LEU A 617 7.67 8.51 19.04
CA LEU A 617 7.22 7.17 18.67
C LEU A 617 7.80 6.10 19.60
N ALA A 618 9.08 6.23 19.99
CA ALA A 618 9.72 5.33 20.95
C ALA A 618 9.03 5.40 22.33
N MET A 619 8.69 6.61 22.80
CA MET A 619 7.96 6.84 24.04
C MET A 619 6.57 6.20 24.00
N VAL A 620 5.78 6.47 22.95
CA VAL A 620 4.44 5.88 22.78
C VAL A 620 4.50 4.36 22.73
N ARG A 621 5.48 3.79 22.00
CA ARG A 621 5.70 2.33 21.96
C ARG A 621 6.05 1.78 23.34
N GLY A 622 6.87 2.50 24.11
CA GLY A 622 7.23 2.19 25.49
C GLY A 622 6.00 2.16 26.40
N ASP A 623 5.17 3.19 26.33
CA ASP A 623 3.95 3.32 27.13
C ASP A 623 2.92 2.23 26.77
N VAL A 624 2.71 1.94 25.48
CA VAL A 624 1.83 0.85 25.05
C VAL A 624 2.35 -0.51 25.54
N SER A 625 3.65 -0.76 25.44
CA SER A 625 4.27 -1.99 25.96
C SER A 625 4.10 -2.11 27.48
N LEU A 626 4.29 -1.02 28.22
CA LEU A 626 4.03 -0.98 29.65
C LEU A 626 2.56 -1.24 29.97
N TRP A 627 1.64 -0.60 29.25
CA TRP A 627 0.19 -0.78 29.44
C TRP A 627 -0.23 -2.23 29.25
N ILE A 628 0.23 -2.89 28.18
CA ILE A 628 -0.03 -4.32 27.93
C ILE A 628 0.52 -5.19 29.07
N ARG A 629 1.72 -4.88 29.58
CA ARG A 629 2.33 -5.63 30.69
C ARG A 629 1.49 -5.50 31.97
N LEU A 630 1.08 -4.28 32.33
CA LEU A 630 0.29 -4.02 33.52
C LEU A 630 -1.13 -4.60 33.41
N TRP A 631 -1.76 -4.51 32.24
CA TRP A 631 -3.06 -5.13 31.97
C TRP A 631 -3.02 -6.65 32.12
N ARG A 632 -1.97 -7.31 31.61
CA ARG A 632 -1.77 -8.77 31.79
C ARG A 632 -1.57 -9.18 33.25
N LYS A 633 -1.11 -8.28 34.11
CA LYS A 633 -1.00 -8.51 35.56
C LYS A 633 -2.27 -8.17 36.34
N GLY A 634 -3.28 -7.57 35.69
CA GLY A 634 -4.51 -7.11 36.36
C GLY A 634 -4.32 -5.83 37.18
N GLU A 635 -3.25 -5.07 36.93
CA GLU A 635 -2.90 -3.85 37.68
C GLU A 635 -3.54 -2.56 37.10
N ILE A 636 -4.21 -2.67 35.93
CA ILE A 636 -4.95 -1.59 35.24
C ILE A 636 -6.27 -2.10 34.66
#